data_AF-A0A0G4NE12-F1
#
_entry.id   AF-A0A0G4NE12-F1
#
_cell.length_a   1.000
_cell.length_b   1.000
_cell.length_c   1.000
_cell.angle_alpha   90.00
_cell.angle_beta   90.00
_cell.angle_gamma   90.00
#
_symmetry.space_group_name_H-M   'P 1'
#
loop_
_entity.id
_entity.type
_entity.pdbx_description
1 polymer ?
#
loop_
_entity_poly.entity_id
_entity_poly.type
_entity_poly.pdbx_seq_one_letter_code
_entity_poly.pdbx_strand_id
1 'polypeptide(L)'
;MLFISSLDMTRHLDIVQDAGNDIHGFMKSIQALAMQVVCYSADMETAGREDLLRLPIPRLPKPARELSDLFRHETMKRGFRIDHSVYHGPRIVWLQSGGLSARVDRISIFVVLQAPKSGGSEVDCVTGAVDGEAFAAPQSPSPKVFIRSPIGGSLFVKSTLDCQVGDIVVLEGGETILMRPKEDATGGEGICMLSTLHLTSPQMPEQE
;
A
#
# COMPACT_ATOMS: atom_id res chain seq x y z
N MET A 1 -1.62 -12.51 6.86
CA MET A 1 -2.13 -11.71 5.74
C MET A 1 -3.52 -11.23 6.07
N LEU A 2 -3.66 -9.94 6.36
CA LEU A 2 -4.88 -9.33 6.87
C LEU A 2 -5.51 -8.47 5.78
N PHE A 3 -6.83 -8.58 5.60
CA PHE A 3 -7.63 -7.61 4.85
C PHE A 3 -8.27 -6.69 5.88
N ILE A 4 -7.93 -5.40 5.86
CA ILE A 4 -8.38 -4.45 6.87
C ILE A 4 -9.11 -3.31 6.16
N SER A 5 -10.45 -3.32 6.27
CA SER A 5 -11.27 -2.16 6.00
C SER A 5 -11.78 -1.60 7.32
N SER A 6 -11.67 -0.29 7.49
CA SER A 6 -12.29 0.39 8.61
C SER A 6 -13.74 0.70 8.24
N LEU A 7 -14.65 -0.14 8.76
CA LEU A 7 -16.10 0.07 8.80
C LEU A 7 -16.83 0.21 7.44
N ASP A 8 -17.65 -0.82 7.15
CA ASP A 8 -18.69 -0.89 6.11
C ASP A 8 -18.32 -1.45 4.72
N MET A 9 -17.09 -1.92 4.54
CA MET A 9 -16.76 -2.70 3.36
C MET A 9 -17.37 -4.11 3.37
N THR A 10 -17.91 -4.61 4.48
CA THR A 10 -18.73 -5.84 4.51
C THR A 10 -20.08 -5.70 3.80
N ARG A 11 -20.56 -4.49 3.53
CA ARG A 11 -21.81 -4.27 2.77
C ARG A 11 -21.60 -4.04 1.27
N HIS A 12 -20.39 -3.69 0.85
CA HIS A 12 -20.03 -3.60 -0.57
C HIS A 12 -19.14 -4.74 -1.07
N LEU A 13 -18.48 -5.47 -0.16
CA LEU A 13 -17.99 -6.85 -0.35
C LEU A 13 -19.00 -7.83 0.24
N ASP A 14 -20.24 -7.85 -0.27
CA ASP A 14 -21.02 -9.08 -0.21
C ASP A 14 -20.34 -10.07 -1.16
N ILE A 15 -19.29 -10.71 -0.64
CA ILE A 15 -18.64 -11.86 -1.26
C ILE A 15 -19.73 -12.93 -1.30
N VAL A 16 -20.33 -13.10 -2.47
CA VAL A 16 -21.13 -14.27 -2.79
C VAL A 16 -20.32 -15.50 -2.38
N GLN A 17 -20.92 -16.29 -1.51
CA GLN A 17 -20.37 -17.32 -0.64
C GLN A 17 -19.85 -18.58 -1.37
N ASP A 18 -19.25 -18.45 -2.55
CA ASP A 18 -18.82 -19.58 -3.38
C ASP A 18 -17.30 -19.63 -3.68
N ALA A 19 -16.51 -18.74 -3.06
CA ALA A 19 -15.10 -18.46 -3.44
C ALA A 19 -14.03 -18.80 -2.37
N GLY A 20 -14.31 -19.73 -1.45
CA GLY A 20 -13.44 -20.04 -0.31
C GLY A 20 -12.01 -20.49 -0.69
N ASN A 21 -11.83 -21.13 -1.83
CA ASN A 21 -10.50 -21.57 -2.31
C ASN A 21 -9.72 -20.50 -3.09
N ASP A 22 -10.38 -19.47 -3.62
CA ASP A 22 -9.77 -18.51 -4.54
C ASP A 22 -9.14 -17.31 -3.81
N ILE A 23 -9.73 -16.85 -2.70
CA ILE A 23 -9.21 -15.70 -1.93
C ILE A 23 -7.81 -16.01 -1.39
N HIS A 24 -7.60 -17.21 -0.84
CA HIS A 24 -6.31 -17.55 -0.27
C HIS A 24 -5.19 -17.62 -1.33
N GLY A 25 -5.52 -18.13 -2.52
CA GLY A 25 -4.61 -18.12 -3.67
C GLY A 25 -4.27 -16.72 -4.14
N PHE A 26 -5.29 -15.87 -4.30
CA PHE A 26 -5.12 -14.45 -4.65
C PHE A 26 -4.21 -13.72 -3.66
N MET A 27 -4.50 -13.86 -2.35
CA MET A 27 -3.71 -13.21 -1.30
C MET A 27 -2.25 -13.71 -1.33
N LYS A 28 -2.00 -15.00 -1.51
CA LYS A 28 -0.62 -15.52 -1.71
C LYS A 28 0.08 -14.91 -2.92
N SER A 29 -0.61 -14.74 -4.04
CA SER A 29 -0.06 -14.09 -5.24
C SER A 29 0.28 -12.63 -5.00
N ILE A 30 -0.58 -11.88 -4.29
CA ILE A 30 -0.31 -10.50 -3.87
C ILE A 30 0.97 -10.45 -3.02
N GLN A 31 1.09 -11.33 -2.03
CA GLN A 31 2.27 -11.38 -1.15
C GLN A 31 3.54 -11.69 -1.94
N ALA A 32 3.49 -12.71 -2.80
CA ALA A 32 4.63 -13.14 -3.60
C ALA A 32 5.12 -12.04 -4.55
N LEU A 33 4.21 -11.27 -5.16
CA LEU A 33 4.56 -10.14 -6.02
C LEU A 33 5.09 -8.96 -5.19
N ALA A 34 4.46 -8.63 -4.06
CA ALA A 34 4.90 -7.55 -3.18
C ALA A 34 6.32 -7.78 -2.65
N MET A 35 6.70 -9.02 -2.33
CA MET A 35 8.06 -9.38 -1.93
C MET A 35 9.11 -9.23 -3.06
N GLN A 36 8.68 -9.25 -4.32
CA GLN A 36 9.57 -9.07 -5.48
C GLN A 36 9.76 -7.60 -5.85
N VAL A 37 8.97 -6.68 -5.28
CA VAL A 37 9.12 -5.25 -5.54
C VAL A 37 10.34 -4.72 -4.80
N VAL A 38 11.41 -4.44 -5.55
CA VAL A 38 12.63 -3.81 -5.04
C VAL A 38 12.62 -2.33 -5.43
N CYS A 39 12.81 -1.47 -4.43
CA CYS A 39 12.97 -0.02 -4.59
C CYS A 39 14.19 0.45 -3.79
N TYR A 40 14.79 1.55 -4.23
CA TYR A 40 15.94 2.17 -3.56
C TYR A 40 15.55 3.56 -3.06
N SER A 41 15.96 3.89 -1.83
CA SER A 41 15.65 5.20 -1.25
C SER A 41 16.24 6.36 -2.06
N ALA A 42 17.42 6.16 -2.66
CA ALA A 42 18.09 7.12 -3.52
C ALA A 42 17.31 7.48 -4.80
N ASP A 43 16.40 6.61 -5.23
CA ASP A 43 15.58 6.82 -6.42
C ASP A 43 14.25 7.52 -6.15
N MET A 44 13.93 7.76 -4.88
CA MET A 44 12.68 8.40 -4.47
C MET A 44 12.83 9.92 -4.32
N GLU A 45 11.77 10.63 -4.65
CA GLU A 45 11.70 12.09 -4.59
C GLU A 45 10.67 12.54 -3.56
N THR A 46 10.80 13.74 -3.01
CA THR A 46 9.80 14.30 -2.10
C THR A 46 8.47 14.54 -2.82
N ALA A 47 7.37 14.18 -2.17
CA ALA A 47 6.02 14.33 -2.70
C ALA A 47 5.32 15.57 -2.12
N GLY A 48 6.00 16.71 -2.18
CA GLY A 48 5.52 18.01 -1.65
C GLY A 48 5.72 18.20 -0.14
N ARG A 49 6.11 17.15 0.59
CA ARG A 49 6.53 17.19 2.01
C ARG A 49 7.72 16.25 2.23
N GLU A 50 8.57 16.56 3.21
CA GLU A 50 9.86 15.87 3.42
C GLU A 50 9.71 14.42 3.91
N ASP A 51 8.67 14.14 4.69
CA ASP A 51 8.36 12.84 5.29
C ASP A 51 7.54 11.89 4.40
N LEU A 52 7.28 12.31 3.15
CA LEU A 52 6.62 11.52 2.14
C LEU A 52 7.46 11.49 0.86
N LEU A 53 8.05 10.33 0.59
CA LEU A 53 8.81 10.09 -0.62
C LEU A 53 7.97 9.31 -1.63
N ARG A 54 8.20 9.53 -2.91
CA ARG A 54 7.53 8.84 -4.03
C ARG A 54 8.55 8.36 -5.05
N LEU A 55 8.32 7.18 -5.60
CA LEU A 55 9.09 6.72 -6.75
C LEU A 55 8.51 7.34 -8.04
N PRO A 56 9.32 7.98 -8.89
CA PRO A 56 8.87 8.48 -10.19
C PRO A 56 8.29 7.36 -11.06
N ILE A 57 7.17 7.62 -11.75
CA ILE A 57 6.45 6.64 -12.59
C ILE A 57 7.37 5.92 -13.60
N PRO A 58 8.32 6.58 -14.28
CA PRO A 58 9.24 5.90 -15.21
C PRO A 58 10.09 4.82 -14.56
N ARG A 59 10.35 4.92 -13.25
CA ARG A 59 11.17 3.99 -12.45
C ARG A 59 10.35 2.89 -11.77
N LEU A 60 9.04 2.83 -11.99
CA LEU A 60 8.17 1.84 -11.36
C LEU A 60 8.56 0.40 -11.78
N PRO A 61 8.96 -0.48 -10.83
CA PRO A 61 9.39 -1.85 -11.13
C PRO A 61 8.29 -2.67 -11.80
N LYS A 62 8.69 -3.61 -12.67
CA LYS A 62 7.75 -4.52 -13.34
C LYS A 62 6.84 -5.29 -12.37
N PRO A 63 7.34 -5.86 -11.24
CA PRO A 63 6.48 -6.54 -10.28
C PRO A 63 5.42 -5.63 -9.65
N ALA A 64 5.69 -4.33 -9.50
CA ALA A 64 4.71 -3.38 -8.98
C ALA A 64 3.56 -3.10 -9.97
N ARG A 65 3.86 -3.13 -11.27
CA ARG A 65 2.83 -3.04 -12.33
C ARG A 65 1.98 -4.30 -12.37
N GLU A 66 2.62 -5.47 -12.36
CA GLU A 66 1.94 -6.77 -12.31
C GLU A 66 1.05 -6.91 -11.08
N LEU A 67 1.53 -6.44 -9.92
CA LEU A 67 0.76 -6.39 -8.68
C LEU A 67 -0.49 -5.51 -8.82
N SER A 68 -0.36 -4.33 -9.41
CA SER A 68 -1.50 -3.43 -9.69
C SER A 68 -2.50 -4.05 -10.66
N ASP A 69 -2.01 -4.75 -11.69
CA ASP A 69 -2.85 -5.41 -12.68
C ASP A 69 -3.61 -6.60 -12.09
N LEU A 70 -2.94 -7.43 -11.27
CA LEU A 70 -3.56 -8.54 -10.55
C LEU A 70 -4.68 -8.04 -9.64
N PHE A 71 -4.41 -6.99 -8.86
CA PHE A 71 -5.40 -6.42 -7.96
C PHE A 71 -6.61 -5.89 -8.74
N ARG A 72 -6.38 -5.14 -9.82
CA ARG A 72 -7.44 -4.61 -10.69
C ARG A 72 -8.29 -5.73 -11.29
N HIS A 73 -7.66 -6.76 -11.83
CA HIS A 73 -8.33 -7.89 -12.47
C HIS A 73 -9.24 -8.64 -11.48
N GLU A 74 -8.76 -8.93 -10.28
CA GLU A 74 -9.60 -9.59 -9.28
C GLU A 74 -10.71 -8.73 -8.73
N THR A 75 -10.46 -7.43 -8.59
CA THR A 75 -11.49 -6.48 -8.16
C THR A 75 -12.62 -6.42 -9.20
N MET A 76 -12.30 -6.40 -10.50
CA MET A 76 -13.28 -6.48 -11.58
C MET A 76 -14.04 -7.80 -11.61
N LYS A 77 -13.35 -8.94 -11.50
CA LYS A 77 -13.98 -10.27 -11.45
C LYS A 77 -15.00 -10.39 -10.31
N ARG A 78 -14.71 -9.77 -9.17
CA ARG A 78 -15.55 -9.79 -7.97
C ARG A 78 -16.69 -8.76 -8.01
N GLY A 79 -16.89 -8.07 -9.13
CA GLY A 79 -18.03 -7.18 -9.35
C GLY A 79 -17.85 -5.75 -8.85
N PHE A 80 -16.66 -5.38 -8.35
CA PHE A 80 -16.37 -3.99 -8.01
C PHE A 80 -16.27 -3.17 -9.28
N ARG A 81 -17.24 -2.28 -9.47
CA ARG A 81 -17.18 -1.23 -10.48
C ARG A 81 -16.30 -0.10 -9.96
N ILE A 82 -15.00 -0.31 -10.02
CA ILE A 82 -14.06 0.81 -10.05
C ILE A 82 -14.32 1.51 -11.37
N ASP A 83 -14.99 2.67 -11.32
CA ASP A 83 -15.31 3.44 -12.50
C ASP A 83 -14.01 3.78 -13.25
N HIS A 84 -14.05 3.82 -14.58
CA HIS A 84 -12.91 3.65 -15.49
C HIS A 84 -11.74 4.65 -15.34
N SER A 85 -11.80 5.59 -14.40
CA SER A 85 -10.69 6.49 -14.10
C SER A 85 -10.04 6.11 -12.78
N VAL A 86 -9.04 5.22 -12.86
CA VAL A 86 -7.94 5.27 -11.90
C VAL A 86 -7.35 6.68 -12.00
N TYR A 87 -7.74 7.58 -11.10
CA TYR A 87 -7.40 9.00 -11.18
C TYR A 87 -5.88 9.20 -11.21
N HIS A 88 -5.17 8.33 -10.49
CA HIS A 88 -3.72 8.17 -10.57
C HIS A 88 -3.36 6.69 -10.62
N GLY A 89 -2.63 6.29 -11.67
CA GLY A 89 -2.07 4.95 -11.82
C GLY A 89 -1.17 4.54 -10.64
N PRO A 90 -0.69 3.28 -10.60
CA PRO A 90 0.08 2.76 -9.47
C PRO A 90 1.28 3.66 -9.14
N ARG A 91 1.42 4.01 -7.87
CA ARG A 91 2.53 4.82 -7.34
C ARG A 91 3.12 4.15 -6.12
N ILE A 92 4.45 4.07 -6.04
CA ILE A 92 5.12 3.65 -4.82
C ILE A 92 5.40 4.88 -3.97
N VAL A 93 4.93 4.84 -2.73
CA VAL A 93 5.12 5.89 -1.73
C VAL A 93 5.80 5.31 -0.50
N TRP A 94 6.66 6.09 0.13
CA TRP A 94 7.31 5.75 1.39
C TRP A 94 6.98 6.83 2.41
N LEU A 95 6.11 6.48 3.37
CA LEU A 95 5.66 7.35 4.44
C LEU A 95 6.56 7.13 5.66
N GLN A 96 7.40 8.11 5.96
CA GLN A 96 8.36 8.03 7.06
C GLN A 96 7.76 8.52 8.37
N SER A 97 6.92 9.56 8.33
CA SER A 97 6.16 10.05 9.48
C SER A 97 4.87 10.73 9.03
N GLY A 98 4.04 11.21 9.97
CA GLY A 98 2.86 11.97 9.62
C GLY A 98 1.72 11.10 9.10
N GLY A 99 1.06 11.51 8.01
CA GLY A 99 -0.09 10.78 7.50
C GLY A 99 -0.50 11.08 6.07
N LEU A 100 -1.23 10.12 5.50
CA LEU A 100 -1.84 10.17 4.18
C LEU A 100 -3.35 10.01 4.33
N SER A 101 -4.10 11.04 3.94
CA SER A 101 -5.56 11.03 3.97
C SER A 101 -6.13 10.66 2.60
N ALA A 102 -7.09 9.74 2.59
CA ALA A 102 -7.95 9.54 1.43
C ALA A 102 -8.90 10.75 1.32
N ARG A 103 -9.04 11.26 0.08
CA ARG A 103 -10.02 12.32 -0.18
C ARG A 103 -11.43 11.77 -0.01
N VAL A 104 -12.37 12.62 0.39
CA VAL A 104 -13.75 12.24 0.73
C VAL A 104 -14.47 11.52 -0.43
N ASP A 105 -14.14 11.88 -1.66
CA ASP A 105 -14.70 11.34 -2.91
C ASP A 105 -13.94 10.12 -3.46
N ARG A 106 -13.07 9.49 -2.67
CA ARG A 106 -12.11 8.49 -3.18
C ARG A 106 -11.88 7.34 -2.22
N ILE A 107 -11.57 6.20 -2.80
CA ILE A 107 -10.96 5.06 -2.10
C ILE A 107 -9.48 5.02 -2.46
N SER A 108 -8.64 4.93 -1.43
CA SER A 108 -7.20 4.72 -1.59
C SER A 108 -6.85 3.32 -1.14
N ILE A 109 -6.27 2.53 -2.03
CA ILE A 109 -5.86 1.15 -1.75
C ILE A 109 -4.34 1.10 -1.73
N PHE A 110 -3.81 0.55 -0.65
CA PHE A 110 -2.37 0.40 -0.42
C PHE A 110 -2.04 -1.07 -0.28
N VAL A 111 -1.01 -1.53 -1.00
CA VAL A 111 -0.37 -2.81 -0.73
C VAL A 111 0.98 -2.55 -0.08
N VAL A 112 1.22 -3.13 1.09
CA VAL A 112 2.45 -2.94 1.84
C VAL A 112 3.61 -3.63 1.12
N LEU A 113 4.69 -2.89 0.90
CA LEU A 113 5.91 -3.35 0.23
C LEU A 113 7.06 -3.46 1.22
N GLN A 114 8.15 -4.08 0.77
CA GLN A 114 9.42 -4.01 1.49
C GLN A 114 9.88 -2.55 1.59
N ALA A 115 10.54 -2.21 2.71
CA ALA A 115 11.18 -0.92 2.87
C ALA A 115 12.23 -0.71 1.74
N PRO A 116 12.38 0.52 1.22
CA PRO A 116 13.38 0.79 0.19
C PRO A 116 14.79 0.46 0.71
N LYS A 117 15.61 -0.16 -0.13
CA LYS A 117 17.00 -0.48 0.21
C LYS A 117 17.83 0.78 0.28
N SER A 118 18.73 0.84 1.25
CA SER A 118 19.78 1.86 1.36
C SER A 118 20.88 1.54 0.36
N GLY A 119 20.86 2.17 -0.81
CA GLY A 119 21.91 2.02 -1.83
C GLY A 119 21.48 2.64 -3.17
N GLY A 120 22.40 3.29 -3.88
CA GLY A 120 22.25 3.47 -5.32
C GLY A 120 22.60 2.16 -6.04
N SER A 121 22.19 2.03 -7.30
CA SER A 121 22.57 0.90 -8.16
C SER A 121 24.09 0.83 -8.37
N GLU A 122 24.84 0.34 -7.39
CA GLU A 122 26.17 -0.23 -7.63
C GLU A 122 25.98 -1.64 -8.17
N VAL A 123 26.43 -1.81 -9.42
CA VAL A 123 26.59 -3.10 -10.06
C VAL A 123 27.69 -3.83 -9.29
N ASP A 124 27.32 -4.67 -8.34
CA ASP A 124 28.26 -5.60 -7.72
C ASP A 124 28.64 -6.69 -8.72
N CYS A 125 29.61 -6.37 -9.57
CA CYS A 125 30.41 -7.37 -10.26
C CYS A 125 31.40 -7.98 -9.24
N VAL A 126 31.02 -9.03 -8.52
CA VAL A 126 32.00 -9.93 -7.92
C VAL A 126 31.65 -11.38 -8.28
N THR A 127 32.41 -11.88 -9.25
CA THR A 127 32.60 -13.30 -9.54
C THR A 127 33.10 -14.06 -8.30
N GLY A 128 32.46 -15.17 -7.95
CA GLY A 128 33.01 -16.16 -7.03
C GLY A 128 31.96 -16.96 -6.27
N ALA A 129 31.54 -18.10 -6.82
CA ALA A 129 30.70 -19.09 -6.14
C ALA A 129 31.51 -19.83 -5.06
N VAL A 130 31.00 -19.94 -3.82
CA VAL A 130 30.98 -21.18 -3.01
C VAL A 130 29.95 -21.06 -1.86
N ASP A 131 29.06 -22.05 -1.78
CA ASP A 131 28.35 -22.63 -0.62
C ASP A 131 27.75 -21.76 0.50
N GLY A 132 26.42 -21.67 0.47
CA GLY A 132 25.55 -22.23 1.52
C GLY A 132 25.73 -21.75 2.96
N GLU A 133 25.22 -20.56 3.28
CA GLU A 133 24.32 -20.35 4.43
C GLU A 133 23.44 -19.15 4.10
N ALA A 134 22.13 -19.36 4.01
CA ALA A 134 21.16 -18.28 3.92
C ALA A 134 21.23 -17.50 5.24
N PHE A 135 22.04 -16.43 5.27
CA PHE A 135 21.96 -15.42 6.32
C PHE A 135 20.53 -14.89 6.32
N ALA A 136 19.72 -15.39 7.25
CA ALA A 136 18.42 -14.83 7.55
C ALA A 136 18.68 -13.40 8.01
N ALA A 137 18.53 -12.45 7.09
CA ALA A 137 18.52 -11.05 7.44
C ALA A 137 17.50 -10.88 8.58
N PRO A 138 17.86 -10.23 9.70
CA PRO A 138 16.93 -10.03 10.79
C PRO A 138 15.67 -9.38 10.23
N GLN A 139 14.52 -10.05 10.39
CA GLN A 139 13.24 -9.51 9.97
C GLN A 139 13.06 -8.17 10.70
N SER A 140 13.22 -7.08 9.96
CA SER A 140 12.94 -5.74 10.47
C SER A 140 11.52 -5.75 11.06
N PRO A 141 11.30 -5.18 12.26
CA PRO A 141 9.99 -5.20 12.89
C PRO A 141 8.93 -4.65 11.93
N SER A 142 7.78 -5.33 11.87
CA SER A 142 6.64 -4.91 11.05
C SER A 142 6.28 -3.45 11.34
N PRO A 143 6.16 -2.56 10.33
CA PRO A 143 5.79 -1.18 10.56
C PRO A 143 4.41 -1.10 11.22
N LYS A 144 4.35 -0.31 12.29
CA LYS A 144 3.12 -0.06 13.04
C LYS A 144 2.45 1.22 12.56
N VAL A 145 1.29 1.08 11.94
CA VAL A 145 0.49 2.19 11.42
C VAL A 145 -0.77 2.39 12.24
N PHE A 146 -1.35 3.59 12.13
CA PHE A 146 -2.63 3.90 12.74
C PHE A 146 -3.60 4.38 11.67
N ILE A 147 -4.81 3.84 11.65
CA ILE A 147 -5.89 4.37 10.83
C ILE A 147 -6.73 5.28 11.70
N ARG A 148 -6.92 6.52 11.25
CA ARG A 148 -7.83 7.48 11.85
C ARG A 148 -9.04 7.60 10.93
N SER A 149 -10.21 7.27 11.48
CA SER A 149 -11.46 7.19 10.72
C SER A 149 -12.48 8.17 11.29
N PRO A 150 -13.14 8.98 10.45
CA PRO A 150 -14.16 9.92 10.90
C PRO A 150 -15.41 9.17 11.36
N ILE A 151 -15.99 9.59 12.48
CA ILE A 151 -17.28 9.06 12.99
C ILE A 151 -18.40 10.08 12.77
N GLY A 152 -18.05 11.38 12.82
CA GLY A 152 -18.98 12.49 12.65
C GLY A 152 -18.42 13.79 13.26
N GLY A 153 -18.61 14.92 12.59
CA GLY A 153 -18.06 16.21 13.02
C GLY A 153 -16.54 16.16 13.20
N SER A 154 -16.06 16.53 14.40
CA SER A 154 -14.62 16.46 14.75
C SER A 154 -14.22 15.17 15.50
N LEU A 155 -15.08 14.16 15.56
CA LEU A 155 -14.82 12.90 16.26
C LEU A 155 -14.22 11.84 15.33
N PHE A 156 -13.22 11.13 15.85
CA PHE A 156 -12.48 10.11 15.11
C PHE A 156 -12.21 8.87 15.97
N VAL A 157 -12.30 7.68 15.38
CA VAL A 157 -11.73 6.46 15.95
C VAL A 157 -10.30 6.31 15.45
N LYS A 158 -9.44 5.74 16.30
CA LYS A 158 -8.08 5.36 15.95
C LYS A 158 -7.90 3.86 16.11
N SER A 159 -7.58 3.19 15.01
CA SER A 159 -7.21 1.78 14.96
C SER A 159 -5.69 1.65 14.81
N THR A 160 -5.11 0.59 15.36
CA THR A 160 -3.66 0.33 15.30
C THR A 160 -3.42 -0.98 14.57
N LEU A 161 -2.46 -1.00 13.65
CA LEU A 161 -2.18 -2.15 12.79
C LEU A 161 -0.68 -2.40 12.70
N ASP A 162 -0.29 -3.66 12.86
CA ASP A 162 1.06 -4.14 12.60
C ASP A 162 1.07 -4.76 11.18
N CYS A 163 1.69 -4.08 10.23
CA CYS A 163 1.61 -4.43 8.81
C CYS A 163 2.76 -5.32 8.34
N GLN A 164 2.45 -6.32 7.52
CA GLN A 164 3.43 -7.17 6.84
C GLN A 164 3.44 -6.90 5.34
N VAL A 165 4.55 -7.25 4.68
CA VAL A 165 4.64 -7.16 3.21
C VAL A 165 3.53 -8.00 2.58
N GLY A 166 2.80 -7.38 1.66
CA GLY A 166 1.63 -7.96 1.00
C GLY A 166 0.30 -7.65 1.69
N ASP A 167 0.27 -7.15 2.92
CA ASP A 167 -0.99 -6.73 3.54
C ASP A 167 -1.64 -5.60 2.71
N ILE A 168 -2.98 -5.62 2.66
CA ILE A 168 -3.77 -4.66 1.89
C ILE A 168 -4.50 -3.75 2.87
N VAL A 169 -4.26 -2.46 2.75
CA VAL A 169 -4.92 -1.42 3.54
C VAL A 169 -5.82 -0.61 2.61
N VAL A 170 -7.10 -0.55 2.93
CA VAL A 170 -8.09 0.25 2.21
C VAL A 170 -8.46 1.44 3.10
N LEU A 171 -8.31 2.65 2.55
CA LEU A 171 -8.78 3.88 3.18
C LEU A 171 -9.99 4.40 2.40
N GLU A 172 -11.07 4.60 3.13
CA GLU A 172 -12.29 5.24 2.64
C GLU A 172 -12.23 6.77 2.77
N GLY A 173 -13.23 7.45 2.22
CA GLY A 173 -13.26 8.91 2.16
C GLY A 173 -13.09 9.58 3.52
N GLY A 174 -12.04 10.40 3.66
CA GLY A 174 -11.73 11.10 4.91
C GLY A 174 -10.92 10.29 5.93
N GLU A 175 -10.67 9.00 5.68
CA GLU A 175 -9.77 8.20 6.51
C GLU A 175 -8.31 8.59 6.28
N THR A 176 -7.49 8.41 7.32
CA THR A 176 -6.07 8.75 7.28
C THR A 176 -5.22 7.63 7.84
N ILE A 177 -4.25 7.14 7.07
CA ILE A 177 -3.17 6.31 7.59
C ILE A 177 -2.08 7.20 8.19
N LEU A 178 -1.64 6.87 9.40
CA LEU A 178 -0.70 7.65 10.18
C LEU A 178 0.50 6.79 10.59
N MET A 179 1.69 7.38 10.47
CA MET A 179 2.94 6.89 11.02
C MET A 179 3.35 7.80 12.17
N ARG A 180 3.68 7.22 13.34
CA ARG A 180 4.22 8.03 14.43
C ARG A 180 5.65 8.47 14.06
N PRO A 181 6.02 9.73 14.31
CA PRO A 181 7.42 10.11 14.29
C PRO A 181 8.16 9.33 15.38
N LYS A 182 9.38 8.89 15.07
CA LYS A 182 10.28 8.36 16.09
C LYS A 182 10.99 9.52 16.78
N GLU A 183 11.21 9.38 18.08
CA GLU A 183 11.94 10.38 18.88
C GLU A 183 13.45 10.41 18.53
N ASP A 184 13.98 9.38 17.85
CA ASP A 184 15.38 9.29 17.42
C ASP A 184 15.50 8.84 15.95
N ALA A 185 15.70 9.81 15.05
CA ALA A 185 15.79 9.61 13.61
C ALA A 185 17.19 9.14 13.16
N THR A 186 17.41 7.82 13.16
CA THR A 186 18.45 7.20 12.32
C THR A 186 17.78 6.23 11.35
N GLY A 187 17.98 6.48 10.05
CA GLY A 187 17.23 5.97 8.90
C GLY A 187 16.74 4.52 8.94
N GLY A 188 15.57 4.32 8.33
CA GLY A 188 15.00 3.00 8.02
C GLY A 188 13.55 2.79 8.44
N GLU A 189 12.97 3.68 9.25
CA GLU A 189 11.61 3.50 9.76
C GLU A 189 10.59 4.30 8.95
N GLY A 190 9.79 3.57 8.17
CA GLY A 190 8.72 4.11 7.35
C GLY A 190 7.95 2.95 6.71
N ILE A 191 6.71 3.19 6.31
CA ILE A 191 5.94 2.19 5.56
C ILE A 191 6.01 2.48 4.06
N CYS A 192 6.51 1.51 3.30
CA CYS A 192 6.53 1.55 1.85
C CYS A 192 5.27 0.89 1.31
N MET A 193 4.59 1.54 0.37
CA MET A 193 3.30 1.09 -0.12
C MET A 193 3.16 1.33 -1.62
N LEU A 194 2.59 0.36 -2.32
CA LEU A 194 2.00 0.57 -3.63
C LEU A 194 0.61 1.18 -3.44
N SER A 195 0.45 2.44 -3.80
CA SER A 195 -0.80 3.17 -3.74
C SER A 195 -1.51 3.16 -5.10
N THR A 196 -2.81 2.89 -5.06
CA THR A 196 -3.73 3.13 -6.17
C THR A 196 -4.91 3.97 -5.67
N LEU A 197 -5.27 5.02 -6.41
CA LEU A 197 -6.40 5.87 -6.09
C LEU A 197 -7.54 5.63 -7.07
N HIS A 198 -8.70 5.32 -6.52
CA HIS A 198 -9.92 5.02 -7.25
C HIS A 198 -10.97 6.08 -6.90
N LEU A 199 -11.65 6.60 -7.91
CA LEU A 199 -12.84 7.41 -7.68
C LEU A 199 -13.98 6.47 -7.28
N THR A 200 -14.68 6.81 -6.21
CA THR A 200 -16.04 6.31 -6.00
C THR A 200 -16.96 7.22 -6.82
N SER A 201 -17.89 6.64 -7.58
CA SER A 201 -18.75 7.34 -8.55
C SER A 201 -19.34 8.68 -8.05
N PRO A 202 -19.67 9.62 -8.97
CA PRO A 202 -19.82 11.03 -8.65
C PRO A 202 -20.95 11.28 -7.67
N GLN A 203 -20.77 12.27 -6.79
CA GLN A 203 -21.89 12.92 -6.13
C GLN A 203 -22.98 13.19 -7.18
N MET A 204 -24.23 12.81 -6.90
CA MET A 204 -25.34 13.34 -7.66
C MET A 204 -25.20 14.86 -7.68
N PRO A 205 -25.36 15.53 -8.84
CA PRO A 205 -25.40 16.98 -8.85
C PRO A 205 -26.51 17.39 -7.87
N GLU A 206 -26.16 18.26 -6.92
CA GLU A 206 -27.17 19.00 -6.17
C GLU A 206 -28.08 19.64 -7.22
N GLN A 207 -29.33 19.20 -7.26
CA GLN A 207 -30.36 19.88 -8.01
C GLN A 207 -30.64 21.19 -7.26
N GLU A 208 -30.02 22.27 -7.71
CA GLU A 208 -30.57 23.62 -7.52
C GLU A 208 -31.78 23.83 -8.44
#